data_AF-A0A7Y7PPK2-F1
#
_entry.id   AF-A0A7Y7PPK2-F1
#
_cell.length_a   1.000
_cell.length_b   1.000
_cell.length_c   1.000
_cell.angle_alpha   90.00
_cell.angle_beta   90.00
_cell.angle_gamma   90.00
#
_symmetry.space_group_name_H-M   'P 1'
#
loop_
_entity.id
_entity.type
_entity.pdbx_description
1 polymer ?
#
loop_
_entity_poly.entity_id
_entity_poly.type
_entity_poly.pdbx_seq_one_letter_code
_entity_poly.pdbx_strand_id
1 'polypeptide(L)'
;MDTTTDPPRLLIEQPPHDEAEAALLARLTETLATAEPRPDLRDLAPDVRQLFPGPAYLVGCGGAHVWLHRTADSQRLAIIR
;
A
#
# COMPACT_ATOMS: atom_id res chain seq x y z
N MET A 1 14.95 6.43 23.35
CA MET A 1 13.94 6.81 22.35
C MET A 1 13.29 5.52 21.93
N ASP A 2 12.17 5.18 22.56
CA ASP A 2 11.35 4.03 22.19
C ASP A 2 10.70 4.35 20.84
N THR A 3 11.40 4.04 19.75
CA THR A 3 10.73 3.89 18.45
C THR A 3 9.94 2.60 18.51
N THR A 4 8.78 2.67 19.15
CA THR A 4 7.71 1.70 18.92
C THR A 4 7.37 1.83 17.44
N THR A 5 8.02 1.03 16.60
CA THR A 5 7.71 0.91 15.18
C THR A 5 6.31 0.31 15.13
N ASP A 6 5.28 1.17 15.04
CA ASP A 6 3.91 0.71 14.79
C ASP A 6 3.95 -0.12 13.49
N PRO A 7 3.28 -1.28 13.45
CA PRO A 7 3.24 -2.09 12.25
C PRO A 7 2.65 -1.27 11.10
N PRO A 8 3.16 -1.43 9.88
CA PRO A 8 2.68 -0.65 8.74
C PRO A 8 1.17 -0.86 8.55
N ARG A 9 0.43 0.23 8.34
CA ARG A 9 -1.02 0.22 8.16
C ARG A 9 -1.41 0.76 6.79
N LEU A 10 -2.38 0.10 6.16
CA LEU A 10 -3.02 0.60 4.95
C LEU A 10 -4.11 1.60 5.31
N LEU A 11 -4.00 2.82 4.78
CA LEU A 11 -5.04 3.83 4.79
C LEU A 11 -5.62 3.95 3.38
N ILE A 12 -6.86 3.48 3.21
CA ILE A 12 -7.61 3.60 1.97
C ILE A 12 -8.17 5.03 1.89
N GLU A 13 -7.70 5.80 0.92
CA GLU A 13 -8.13 7.19 0.70
C GLU A 13 -9.30 7.28 -0.29
N GLN A 14 -9.46 6.29 -1.16
CA GLN A 14 -10.60 6.18 -2.09
C GLN A 14 -11.28 4.82 -2.01
N PRO A 15 -12.60 4.77 -2.19
CA PRO A 15 -13.30 3.49 -2.29
C PRO A 15 -12.80 2.70 -3.51
N PRO A 16 -12.74 1.35 -3.42
CA PRO A 16 -12.37 0.52 -4.56
C PRO A 16 -13.33 0.71 -5.73
N HIS A 17 -12.82 0.61 -6.96
CA HIS A 17 -13.62 0.75 -8.17
C HIS A 17 -14.56 -0.45 -8.39
N ASP A 18 -14.08 -1.65 -8.05
CA ASP A 18 -14.79 -2.91 -8.21
C ASP A 18 -14.43 -3.92 -7.11
N GLU A 19 -15.06 -5.08 -7.14
CA GLU A 19 -14.82 -6.16 -6.18
C GLU A 19 -13.40 -6.75 -6.28
N ALA A 20 -12.76 -6.70 -7.46
CA ALA A 20 -11.41 -7.22 -7.63
C ALA A 20 -10.39 -6.29 -6.93
N GLU A 21 -10.52 -4.98 -7.11
CA GLU A 21 -9.72 -3.98 -6.41
C GLU A 21 -9.96 -4.03 -4.89
N ALA A 22 -11.21 -4.23 -4.48
CA ALA A 22 -11.55 -4.44 -3.07
C ALA A 22 -10.83 -5.66 -2.48
N ALA A 23 -10.80 -6.79 -3.22
CA ALA A 23 -10.09 -8.00 -2.81
C ALA A 23 -8.56 -7.78 -2.73
N LEU A 24 -7.98 -7.02 -3.66
CA LEU A 24 -6.56 -6.65 -3.63
C LEU A 24 -6.22 -5.78 -2.41
N LEU A 25 -7.04 -4.77 -2.10
CA LEU A 25 -6.85 -3.91 -0.93
C LEU A 25 -7.00 -4.70 0.39
N ALA A 26 -7.95 -5.63 0.45
CA ALA A 26 -8.11 -6.54 1.57
C ALA A 26 -6.87 -7.43 1.74
N ARG A 27 -6.37 -8.02 0.64
CA ARG A 27 -5.17 -8.86 0.65
C ARG A 27 -3.93 -8.10 1.10
N LEU A 28 -3.78 -6.84 0.66
CA LEU A 28 -2.70 -5.97 1.10
C LEU A 28 -2.81 -5.68 2.60
N THR A 29 -4.01 -5.43 3.10
CA THR A 29 -4.27 -5.21 4.54
C THR A 29 -3.87 -6.43 5.38
N GLU A 30 -4.24 -7.64 4.95
CA GLU A 30 -3.83 -8.89 5.62
C GLU A 30 -2.32 -9.10 5.59
N THR A 31 -1.69 -8.78 4.46
CA THR A 31 -0.23 -8.91 4.28
C THR A 31 0.50 -7.98 5.26
N LEU A 32 0.03 -6.74 5.42
CA LEU A 32 0.60 -5.78 6.37
C LEU A 32 0.34 -6.18 7.83
N ALA A 33 -0.83 -6.74 8.13
CA ALA A 33 -1.16 -7.23 9.48
C ALA A 33 -0.31 -8.42 9.93
N THR A 34 0.21 -9.20 8.98
CA THR A 34 1.09 -10.36 9.23
C THR A 34 2.57 -10.06 9.04
N ALA A 35 2.91 -8.89 8.50
CA ALA A 35 4.28 -8.45 8.32
C ALA A 35 4.89 -8.07 9.67
N GLU A 36 6.13 -8.49 9.90
CA GLU A 36 6.90 -7.95 11.02
C GLU A 36 7.09 -6.44 10.86
N PRO A 37 7.15 -5.68 11.96
CA PRO A 37 7.40 -4.24 11.92
C PRO A 37 8.67 -3.96 11.12
N ARG A 38 8.53 -3.35 9.94
CA ARG A 38 9.67 -3.03 9.09
C ARG A 38 10.18 -1.62 9.43
N PRO A 39 11.51 -1.44 9.58
CA PRO A 39 12.08 -0.12 9.82
C PRO A 39 12.00 0.79 8.59
N ASP A 40 11.83 0.21 7.39
CA ASP A 40 11.74 0.95 6.13
C ASP A 40 10.57 0.44 5.27
N LEU A 41 9.57 1.29 5.04
CA LEU A 41 8.41 0.93 4.23
C LEU A 41 8.72 0.87 2.73
N ARG A 42 9.88 1.40 2.29
CA ARG A 42 10.31 1.31 0.88
C ARG A 42 10.52 -0.14 0.45
N ASP A 43 10.85 -1.03 1.39
CA ASP A 43 10.99 -2.46 1.15
C ASP A 43 9.65 -3.16 0.86
N LEU A 44 8.52 -2.52 1.14
CA LEU A 44 7.19 -3.03 0.78
C LEU A 44 6.80 -2.64 -0.65
N ALA A 45 7.44 -1.63 -1.25
CA ALA A 45 7.06 -1.15 -2.58
C ALA A 45 7.15 -2.24 -3.68
N PRO A 46 8.14 -3.16 -3.69
CA PRO A 46 8.15 -4.29 -4.62
C PRO A 46 6.96 -5.23 -4.44
N ASP A 47 6.61 -5.59 -3.20
CA ASP A 47 5.50 -6.49 -2.89
C ASP A 47 4.16 -5.85 -3.31
N VAL A 48 4.00 -4.55 -3.03
CA VAL A 48 2.81 -3.78 -3.45
C VAL A 48 2.71 -3.72 -4.98
N ARG A 49 3.83 -3.56 -5.71
CA ARG A 49 3.83 -3.58 -7.19
C ARG A 49 3.47 -4.95 -7.76
N GLN A 50 3.76 -6.04 -7.05
CA GLN A 50 3.32 -7.38 -7.47
C GLN A 50 1.81 -7.56 -7.32
N LEU A 51 1.23 -7.02 -6.23
CA LEU A 51 -0.23 -7.04 -6.01
C LEU A 51 -0.98 -6.06 -6.93
N PHE A 52 -0.37 -4.91 -7.22
CA PHE A 52 -0.93 -3.84 -8.05
C PHE A 52 -0.03 -3.60 -9.27
N PRO A 53 -0.10 -4.48 -10.28
CA PRO A 53 0.77 -4.38 -11.45
C PRO A 53 0.39 -3.21 -12.36
N GLY A 54 1.40 -2.61 -12.97
CA GLY A 54 1.23 -1.71 -14.10
C GLY A 54 0.73 -2.44 -15.35
N PRO A 55 0.02 -1.77 -16.29
CA PRO A 55 -0.20 -0.33 -16.33
C PRO A 55 -1.48 0.12 -15.61
N ALA A 56 -2.21 -0.75 -14.92
CA ALA A 56 -3.46 -0.39 -14.25
C ALA A 56 -3.23 0.47 -12.99
N TYR A 57 -2.13 0.21 -12.29
CA TYR A 57 -1.76 0.87 -11.06
C TYR A 57 -0.34 1.43 -11.12
N LEU A 58 -0.14 2.50 -10.35
CA LEU A 58 1.14 3.13 -10.15
C LEU A 58 1.45 3.16 -8.65
N VAL A 59 2.63 2.66 -8.32
CA VAL A 59 3.09 2.50 -6.92
C VAL A 59 4.39 3.24 -6.75
N GLY A 60 4.37 4.25 -5.88
CA GLY A 60 5.53 5.04 -5.52
C GLY A 60 5.87 4.95 -4.04
N CYS A 61 7.11 5.26 -3.71
CA CYS A 61 7.62 5.27 -2.35
C CYS A 61 8.29 6.62 -2.07
N GLY A 62 7.95 7.25 -0.94
CA GLY A 62 8.48 8.56 -0.53
C GLY A 62 8.83 8.57 0.95
N GLY A 63 10.12 8.63 1.26
CA GLY A 63 10.62 8.62 2.64
C GLY A 63 10.21 7.34 3.37
N ALA A 64 9.21 7.48 4.25
CA ALA A 64 8.69 6.42 5.11
C ALA A 64 7.30 5.92 4.70
N HIS A 65 6.80 6.24 3.50
CA HIS A 65 5.46 5.82 3.07
C HIS A 65 5.47 5.24 1.64
N VAL A 66 4.54 4.31 1.39
CA VAL A 66 4.24 3.80 0.04
C VAL A 66 2.85 4.27 -0.33
N TRP A 67 2.70 4.86 -1.51
CA TRP A 67 1.40 5.29 -2.02
C TRP A 67 1.05 4.53 -3.29
N LEU A 68 -0.24 4.39 -3.53
CA LEU A 68 -0.77 3.77 -4.74
C LEU A 68 -1.86 4.64 -5.36
N HIS A 69 -1.90 4.68 -6.69
CA HIS A 69 -2.96 5.31 -7.46
C HIS A 69 -3.29 4.49 -8.70
N ARG A 70 -4.49 4.69 -9.22
CA ARG A 70 -4.91 4.08 -10.48
C ARG A 70 -4.25 4.87 -11.61
N THR A 71 -3.82 4.25 -12.69
CA THR A 71 -3.25 5.02 -13.81
C THR A 71 -4.27 5.93 -14.47
N ALA A 72 -5.55 5.53 -14.45
CA ALA A 72 -6.66 6.35 -14.94
C ALA A 72 -7.04 7.51 -13.99
N ASP A 73 -6.48 7.56 -12.78
CA ASP A 73 -6.83 8.57 -11.77
C ASP A 73 -5.59 9.12 -11.05
N SER A 74 -5.42 10.44 -11.07
CA SER A 74 -4.30 11.10 -10.39
C SER A 74 -4.48 11.15 -8.87
N GLN A 75 -5.66 10.83 -8.34
CA GLN A 75 -5.92 10.74 -6.91
C GLN A 75 -5.34 9.45 -6.32
N ARG A 76 -4.81 9.54 -5.09
CA ARG A 76 -4.29 8.38 -4.37
C ARG A 76 -5.43 7.45 -3.96
N LEU A 77 -5.27 6.17 -4.26
CA LEU A 77 -6.21 5.12 -3.87
C LEU A 77 -5.98 4.71 -2.41
N ALA A 78 -4.72 4.48 -2.03
CA ALA A 78 -4.35 4.22 -0.65
C ALA A 78 -2.87 4.56 -0.37
N ILE A 79 -2.54 4.67 0.91
CA ILE A 79 -1.20 4.92 1.42
C ILE A 79 -0.88 3.94 2.56
N ILE A 80 0.34 3.44 2.58
CA ILE A 80 0.90 2.60 3.65
C ILE A 80 1.83 3.46 4.49
N ARG A 81 1.61 3.47 5.81
CA ARG A 81 2.38 4.24 6.78
C ARG A 81 2.49 3.55 8.13
#